data_AF-A0A349K6E5-F1
#
_entry.id   AF-A0A349K6E5-F1
#
_cell.length_a   1.000
_cell.length_b   1.000
_cell.length_c   1.000
_cell.angle_alpha   90.00
_cell.angle_beta   90.00
_cell.angle_gamma   90.00
#
_symmetry.space_group_name_H-M   'P 1'
#
loop_
_entity.id
_entity.type
_entity.pdbx_description
1 polymer ?
#
loop_
_entity_poly.entity_id
_entity_poly.type
_entity_poly.pdbx_seq_one_letter_code
_entity_poly.pdbx_strand_id
1 'polypeptide(L)' 'MFELTSFPANSFWETATSLLEKRQKVFLALVAEHTQHSPGTTGAKLLVAKECDPLGTIGGGIMEYNLVKRAEGIL' A
#
# COMPACT_ATOMS: atom_id res chain seq x y z
N MET A 1 3.87 17.64 -15.97
CA MET A 1 4.45 16.34 -16.35
C MET A 1 5.04 15.76 -15.09
N PHE A 2 4.27 14.94 -14.38
CA PHE A 2 4.73 14.30 -13.15
C PHE A 2 5.56 13.09 -13.57
N GLU A 3 6.84 13.08 -13.23
CA GLU A 3 7.68 11.89 -13.37
C GLU A 3 7.16 10.85 -12.37
N LEU A 4 6.56 9.78 -12.90
CA LEU A 4 6.30 8.58 -12.13
C LEU A 4 7.65 7.95 -11.85
N THR A 5 8.20 8.15 -10.66
CA THR A 5 9.40 7.44 -10.23
C THR A 5 9.03 5.99 -10.04
N SER A 6 9.31 5.15 -11.06
CA SER A 6 9.31 3.70 -10.89
C SER A 6 10.29 3.37 -9.77
N PHE A 7 9.79 2.76 -8.71
CA PHE A 7 10.66 2.21 -7.67
C PHE A 7 11.61 1.18 -8.32
N PRO A 8 12.86 1.05 -7.83
CA PRO A 8 13.72 -0.07 -8.23
C PRO A 8 13.00 -1.39 -7.94
N ALA A 9 13.54 -2.53 -8.39
CA ALA A 9 13.06 -3.87 -8.05
C ALA A 9 13.24 -4.22 -6.54
N ASN A 10 12.95 -3.27 -5.66
CA ASN A 10 12.95 -3.41 -4.21
C ASN A 10 11.64 -4.11 -3.80
N SER A 11 11.78 -5.05 -2.90
CA SER A 11 10.66 -5.72 -2.24
C SER A 11 9.77 -4.69 -1.52
N PHE A 12 8.51 -5.05 -1.28
CA PHE A 12 7.53 -4.22 -0.58
C PHE A 12 8.08 -3.55 0.69
N TRP A 13 8.84 -4.30 1.50
CA TRP A 13 9.41 -3.81 2.76
C TRP A 13 10.59 -2.88 2.58
N GLU A 14 11.41 -3.05 1.55
CA GLU A 14 12.49 -2.12 1.24
C GLU A 14 11.93 -0.76 0.82
N THR A 15 10.82 -0.74 0.06
CA THR A 15 10.11 0.52 -0.25
C THR A 15 9.56 1.17 1.01
N ALA A 16 8.89 0.40 1.89
CA ALA A 16 8.38 0.92 3.16
C ALA A 16 9.51 1.51 4.03
N THR A 17 10.62 0.80 4.17
CA THR A 17 11.81 1.26 4.90
C THR A 17 12.38 2.55 4.31
N SER A 18 12.56 2.61 2.98
CA SER A 18 13.11 3.81 2.33
C SER A 18 12.22 5.05 2.52
N LEU A 19 10.90 4.89 2.50
CA LEU A 19 9.97 5.99 2.78
C LEU A 19 10.09 6.48 4.23
N LEU A 20 10.18 5.55 5.19
CA LEU A 20 10.36 5.86 6.61
C LEU A 20 11.71 6.54 6.89
N GLU A 21 12.80 6.09 6.26
CA GLU A 21 14.13 6.71 6.37
C GLU A 21 14.13 8.16 5.87
N LYS A 22 13.34 8.45 4.83
CA LYS A 22 13.08 9.81 4.33
C LYS A 22 12.10 10.62 5.19
N ARG A 23 11.71 10.09 6.36
CA ARG A 23 10.71 10.67 7.28
C ARG A 23 9.33 10.89 6.65
N GLN A 24 8.99 10.13 5.61
CA GLN A 24 7.64 10.16 5.07
C GLN A 24 6.72 9.34 5.97
N LYS A 25 5.48 9.83 6.13
CA LYS A 25 4.43 9.01 6.73
C LYS A 25 3.98 7.97 5.72
N VAL A 26 3.72 6.77 6.21
CA VAL A 26 3.19 5.67 5.41
C VAL A 26 1.97 5.08 6.10
N PHE A 27 0.99 4.67 5.30
CA PHE A 27 -0.14 3.87 5.74
C PHE A 27 0.05 2.45 5.23
N LEU A 28 0.01 1.48 6.14
CA LEU A 28 0.22 0.07 5.85
C LEU A 28 -1.05 -0.72 6.22
N ALA A 29 -1.59 -1.47 5.27
CA ALA A 29 -2.66 -2.43 5.49
C ALA A 29 -2.17 -3.85 5.20
N LEU A 30 -2.51 -4.79 6.07
CA LEU A 30 -2.27 -6.22 5.90
C LEU A 30 -3.58 -6.99 6.05
N VAL A 31 -3.79 -7.98 5.19
CA VAL A 31 -4.86 -8.96 5.38
C VAL A 31 -4.41 -9.96 6.44
N ALA A 32 -4.93 -9.83 7.65
CA ALA A 32 -4.60 -10.71 8.77
C ALA A 32 -5.23 -12.11 8.63
N GLU A 33 -6.45 -12.17 8.10
CA GLU A 33 -7.21 -13.39 7.87
C GLU A 33 -8.16 -13.18 6.68
N HIS A 34 -8.58 -14.26 6.03
CA HIS A 34 -9.59 -14.23 4.99
C HIS A 34 -10.51 -15.46 5.07
N THR A 35 -11.74 -15.31 4.61
CA THR A 35 -12.65 -16.45 4.39
C THR A 35 -12.48 -16.99 2.99
N GLN A 36 -12.90 -18.24 2.78
CA GLN A 36 -12.94 -18.84 1.45
C GLN A 36 -13.72 -17.95 0.48
N HIS A 37 -13.16 -17.75 -0.72
CA HIS A 37 -13.67 -16.88 -1.80
C HIS A 37 -13.55 -15.36 -1.58
N SER A 38 -12.92 -14.89 -0.50
CA SER A 38 -12.51 -13.48 -0.41
C SER A 38 -11.41 -13.16 -1.43
N PRO A 39 -11.50 -12.06 -2.19
CA PRO A 39 -10.44 -11.66 -3.14
C PRO A 39 -9.09 -11.38 -2.46
N GLY A 40 -9.13 -10.82 -1.25
CA GLY A 40 -7.94 -10.60 -0.43
C GLY A 40 -7.52 -11.86 0.30
N THR A 41 -6.29 -12.30 0.09
CA THR A 41 -5.72 -13.47 0.76
C THR A 41 -4.87 -13.06 1.95
N THR A 42 -4.83 -13.90 2.99
CA THR A 42 -3.98 -13.67 4.18
C THR A 42 -2.54 -13.37 3.76
N GLY A 43 -1.98 -12.30 4.31
CA GLY A 43 -0.61 -11.86 4.03
C GLY A 43 -0.47 -10.92 2.83
N ALA A 44 -1.55 -10.67 2.07
CA ALA A 44 -1.62 -9.57 1.12
C ALA A 44 -1.44 -8.23 1.83
N LYS A 45 -0.81 -7.26 1.15
CA LYS A 45 -0.34 -6.01 1.75
C LYS A 45 -0.55 -4.85 0.79
N LEU A 46 -0.94 -3.70 1.35
CA LEU A 46 -1.05 -2.44 0.64
C LEU A 46 -0.30 -1.36 1.43
N LEU A 47 0.58 -0.64 0.74
CA LEU A 47 1.34 0.50 1.25
C LEU A 47 0.89 1.76 0.52
N VAL A 48 0.57 2.82 1.26
CA VAL A 48 0.17 4.12 0.72
C VAL A 48 1.06 5.20 1.32
N ALA A 49 1.53 6.12 0.47
CA ALA A 49 2.27 7.32 0.85
C ALA A 49 1.79 8.50 -0.01
N LYS A 50 1.99 9.74 0.45
CA LYS A 50 1.38 10.95 -0.15
C LYS A 50 1.86 11.28 -1.56
N GLU A 51 3.09 10.90 -1.90
CA GLU A 51 3.77 11.30 -3.14
C GLU A 51 4.10 10.10 -4.02
N CYS A 52 3.48 8.95 -3.77
CA CYS A 52 3.77 7.70 -4.46
C CYS A 52 2.48 6.95 -4.74
N ASP A 53 2.43 6.26 -5.89
CA ASP A 53 1.33 5.34 -6.15
C ASP A 53 1.29 4.24 -5.07
N PRO A 54 0.09 3.76 -4.69
CA PRO A 54 -0.01 2.64 -3.76
C PRO A 54 0.76 1.41 -4.26
N LEU A 55 1.48 0.76 -3.35
CA LEU A 55 2.24 -0.46 -3.65
C LEU A 55 1.56 -1.68 -3.03
N GLY A 56 1.40 -2.73 -3.83
CA GLY A 56 0.74 -3.97 -3.42
C GLY A 56 -0.79 -3.90 -3.54
N THR A 57 -1.46 -4.94 -3.06
CA THR A 57 -2.92 -5.07 -3.09
C THR A 57 -3.39 -5.83 -1.85
N ILE A 58 -4.62 -5.57 -1.42
CA ILE A 58 -5.34 -6.34 -0.39
C ILE A 58 -6.52 -7.13 -0.97
N GLY A 59 -6.53 -7.35 -2.29
CA GLY A 59 -7.59 -8.07 -3.00
C GLY A 59 -8.40 -7.24 -4.00
N GLY A 60 -8.04 -5.97 -4.21
CA GLY A 60 -8.69 -5.07 -5.16
C GLY A 60 -10.13 -4.66 -4.79
N GLY A 61 -10.80 -4.03 -5.76
CA GLY A 61 -12.21 -3.64 -5.65
C GLY A 61 -12.49 -2.56 -4.62
N ILE A 62 -13.70 -2.58 -4.05
CA ILE A 62 -14.20 -1.51 -3.18
C ILE A 62 -13.42 -1.40 -1.87
N MET A 63 -12.91 -2.51 -1.33
CA MET A 63 -12.14 -2.52 -0.09
C MET A 63 -10.81 -1.79 -0.27
N GLU A 64 -10.12 -2.03 -1.40
CA GLU A 64 -8.87 -1.35 -1.72
C GLU A 64 -9.11 0.15 -1.91
N TYR A 65 -10.13 0.54 -2.67
CA TYR A 65 -10.53 1.94 -2.84
C TYR A 65 -10.79 2.63 -1.49
N ASN A 66 -11.57 2.01 -0.60
CA ASN A 66 -11.90 2.56 0.70
C ASN A 66 -10.68 2.74 1.60
N LEU A 67 -9.73 1.81 1.57
CA LEU A 67 -8.49 1.91 2.35
C LEU A 67 -7.57 3.00 1.82
N VAL A 68 -7.43 3.15 0.50
CA VAL A 68 -6.67 4.26 -0.11
C VAL A 68 -7.29 5.59 0.28
N LYS A 69 -8.63 5.73 0.17
CA LYS A 69 -9.33 6.95 0.59
C LYS A 69 -9.19 7.25 2.08
N ARG A 70 -9.21 6.23 2.92
CA ARG A 70 -8.93 6.40 4.36
C ARG A 70 -7.50 6.84 4.62
N ALA A 71 -6.52 6.29 3.90
CA ALA A 71 -5.13 6.67 4.02
C ALA A 71 -4.90 8.13 3.64
N GLU A 72 -5.54 8.63 2.57
CA GLU A 72 -5.51 10.06 2.18
C GLU A 72 -5.94 11.00 3.32
N GLY A 73 -6.89 10.59 4.17
CA GLY A 73 -7.34 11.37 5.32
C GLY A 73 -6.41 11.33 6.54
N ILE A 74 -5.45 10.41 6.58
CA ILE A 74 -4.52 10.20 7.71
C ILE A 74 -3.14 10.82 7.43
N LEU A 75 -2.68 10.77 6.18
CA LEU A 75 -1.31 11.11 5.76
C LEU A 75 -1.09 12.62 5.58
#